data_AF-E7FBM9-F1
#
_entry.id   AF-E7FBM9-F1
#
_cell.length_a   1.000
_cell.length_b   1.000
_cell.length_c   1.000
_cell.angle_alpha   90.00
_cell.angle_beta   90.00
_cell.angle_gamma   90.00
#
_symmetry.space_group_name_H-M   'P 1'
#
loop_
_entity.id
_entity.type
_entity.pdbx_description
1 polymer ?
#
loop_
_entity_poly.entity_id
_entity_poly.type
_entity_poly.pdbx_seq_one_letter_code
_entity_poly.pdbx_strand_id
1 'polypeptide(L)'
;MSRKTRRWMFHIFLCLGIIYLKMGGFSTVLALGASIICNKIPGLAPRQRIICQSRPDAIIVIGEGAQMGINECQFQFKHGRWNCSALGERTVFGKELKVGSKEAAFMYAIIAAGVAHAITSACTRGNLSECSCDKDKQGFYAHDNGWKWGGCSADVRYGLGFSKVFMDAKEIKHSARTLMNLHNNEVGRKVLERNMRLECKCHGVSGSCATRTCWTTLPKFRELGYILKDKYTSAIHVEPVKATRHKRPTFLKIKKPYSYRKPMDTDLVYIEKSPNYCEADLRSGSIGTQGRVCNKTLMHHPNGCDLMCCGRGYNTHQYSRVWQCNCKFFWCCYVKCNTCSERTEVYTCK
;
A
#
# COMPACT_ATOMS: atom_id res chain seq x y z
N MET A 1 -35.33 -50.30 -11.96
CA MET A 1 -34.04 -49.75 -11.47
C MET A 1 -33.43 -50.74 -10.47
N SER A 2 -32.19 -51.20 -10.70
CA SER A 2 -31.58 -52.30 -9.92
C SER A 2 -31.21 -51.88 -8.48
N ARG A 3 -31.26 -52.82 -7.54
CA ARG A 3 -30.84 -52.62 -6.14
C ARG A 3 -29.40 -52.10 -6.03
N LYS A 4 -28.54 -52.47 -6.99
CA LYS A 4 -27.14 -52.02 -7.09
C LYS A 4 -27.01 -50.52 -7.40
N THR A 5 -27.82 -50.02 -8.35
CA THR A 5 -27.85 -48.58 -8.72
C THR A 5 -28.33 -47.69 -7.58
N ARG A 6 -29.29 -48.14 -6.76
CA ARG A 6 -29.76 -47.37 -5.60
C ARG A 6 -28.67 -47.22 -4.54
N ARG A 7 -27.90 -48.28 -4.26
CA ARG A 7 -26.80 -48.25 -3.28
C ARG A 7 -25.65 -47.34 -3.71
N TRP A 8 -25.33 -47.31 -5.00
CA TRP A 8 -24.29 -46.44 -5.55
C TRP A 8 -24.66 -44.95 -5.47
N MET A 9 -25.91 -44.60 -5.80
CA MET A 9 -26.44 -43.25 -5.63
C MET A 9 -26.38 -42.80 -4.16
N PHE A 10 -26.76 -43.66 -3.22
CA PHE A 10 -26.66 -43.36 -1.78
C PHE A 10 -25.23 -43.06 -1.33
N HIS A 11 -24.23 -43.82 -1.81
CA HIS A 11 -22.82 -43.54 -1.50
C HIS A 11 -22.34 -42.22 -2.10
N ILE A 12 -22.79 -41.85 -3.31
CA ILE A 12 -22.46 -40.56 -3.92
C ILE A 12 -23.06 -39.41 -3.11
N PHE A 13 -24.33 -39.50 -2.70
CA PHE A 13 -24.96 -38.48 -1.86
C PHE A 13 -24.31 -38.39 -0.47
N LEU A 14 -23.93 -39.51 0.14
CA LEU A 14 -23.23 -39.51 1.43
C LEU A 14 -21.84 -38.86 1.29
N CYS A 15 -21.09 -39.18 0.23
CA CYS A 15 -19.79 -38.56 -0.05
C CYS A 15 -19.94 -37.06 -0.33
N LEU A 16 -20.93 -36.63 -1.09
CA LEU A 16 -21.21 -35.20 -1.31
C LEU A 16 -21.61 -34.51 0.01
N GLY A 17 -22.43 -35.14 0.85
CA GLY A 17 -22.80 -34.63 2.17
C GLY A 17 -21.59 -34.50 3.11
N ILE A 18 -20.66 -35.47 3.09
CA ILE A 18 -19.42 -35.43 3.87
C ILE A 18 -18.45 -34.39 3.32
N ILE A 19 -18.37 -34.21 1.99
CA ILE A 19 -17.58 -33.14 1.37
C ILE A 19 -18.13 -31.76 1.76
N TYR A 20 -19.46 -31.59 1.81
CA TYR A 20 -20.10 -30.38 2.34
C TYR A 20 -19.85 -30.18 3.85
N LEU A 21 -19.70 -31.26 4.63
CA LEU A 21 -19.36 -31.15 6.06
C LEU A 21 -17.88 -30.83 6.30
N LYS A 22 -16.97 -31.36 5.45
CA LYS A 22 -15.52 -31.16 5.56
C LYS A 22 -15.05 -29.84 4.95
N MET A 23 -15.72 -29.37 3.90
CA MET A 23 -15.64 -27.98 3.48
C MET A 23 -16.52 -27.19 4.44
N GLY A 24 -16.01 -26.92 5.65
CA GLY A 24 -16.72 -26.26 6.74
C GLY A 24 -17.80 -25.30 6.23
N GLY A 25 -19.05 -25.76 6.29
CA GLY A 25 -20.18 -25.00 5.80
C GLY A 25 -20.19 -23.67 6.55
N PHE A 26 -19.85 -22.58 5.86
CA PHE A 26 -20.12 -21.25 6.36
C PHE A 26 -21.58 -21.24 6.82
N SER A 27 -21.83 -20.90 8.09
CA SER A 27 -23.19 -20.68 8.56
C SER A 27 -23.89 -19.78 7.53
N THR A 28 -25.05 -20.18 7.03
CA THR A 28 -25.79 -19.44 6.00
C THR A 28 -26.00 -17.98 6.43
N VAL A 29 -26.12 -17.74 7.74
CA VAL A 29 -26.20 -16.41 8.36
C VAL A 29 -24.92 -15.58 8.17
N LEU A 30 -23.73 -16.17 8.37
CA LEU A 30 -22.46 -15.48 8.12
C LEU A 30 -22.26 -15.19 6.63
N ALA A 31 -22.62 -16.13 5.75
CA ALA A 31 -22.55 -15.93 4.30
C ALA A 31 -23.51 -14.84 3.80
N LEU A 32 -24.75 -14.81 4.33
CA LEU A 32 -25.72 -13.73 4.09
C LEU A 32 -25.18 -12.38 4.57
N GLY A 33 -24.63 -12.33 5.78
CA GLY A 33 -24.00 -11.12 6.34
C GLY A 33 -22.85 -10.60 5.48
N ALA A 34 -21.94 -11.48 5.05
CA ALA A 34 -20.82 -11.14 4.19
C ALA A 34 -21.27 -10.57 2.84
N SER A 35 -22.26 -11.20 2.19
CA SER A 35 -22.81 -10.72 0.92
C SER A 35 -23.39 -9.31 1.03
N ILE A 36 -24.15 -9.03 2.10
CA ILE A 36 -24.74 -7.70 2.34
C ILE A 36 -23.64 -6.65 2.51
N ILE A 37 -22.61 -6.93 3.31
CA ILE A 37 -21.51 -6.00 3.56
C ILE A 37 -20.74 -5.73 2.25
N CYS A 38 -20.30 -6.78 1.57
CA CYS A 38 -19.46 -6.66 0.36
C CYS A 38 -20.18 -6.01 -0.83
N ASN A 39 -21.51 -6.16 -0.94
CA ASN A 39 -22.31 -5.47 -1.96
C ASN A 39 -22.43 -3.96 -1.70
N LYS A 40 -22.41 -3.54 -0.43
CA LYS A 40 -22.52 -2.13 -0.03
C LYS A 40 -21.19 -1.36 -0.12
N ILE A 41 -20.04 -2.02 -0.21
CA ILE A 41 -18.74 -1.34 -0.30
C ILE A 41 -18.59 -0.69 -1.69
N PRO A 42 -18.56 0.65 -1.78
CA PRO A 42 -18.48 1.35 -3.05
C PRO A 42 -17.08 1.24 -3.66
N GLY A 43 -17.03 0.92 -4.96
CA GLY A 43 -15.79 0.85 -5.73
C GLY A 43 -15.16 -0.54 -5.84
N LEU A 44 -15.67 -1.56 -5.15
CA LEU A 44 -15.22 -2.94 -5.34
C LEU A 44 -15.58 -3.45 -6.73
N ALA A 45 -14.56 -3.93 -7.45
CA ALA A 45 -14.75 -4.62 -8.72
C ALA A 45 -15.48 -5.97 -8.50
N PRO A 46 -16.19 -6.51 -9.51
CA PRO A 46 -16.92 -7.78 -9.36
C PRO A 46 -16.06 -8.94 -8.81
N ARG A 47 -14.81 -9.08 -9.26
CA ARG A 47 -13.89 -10.11 -8.76
C ARG A 47 -13.44 -9.85 -7.31
N GLN A 48 -13.19 -8.59 -6.95
CA GLN A 48 -12.86 -8.22 -5.56
C GLN A 48 -14.02 -8.48 -4.62
N ARG A 49 -15.26 -8.27 -5.09
CA ARG A 49 -16.47 -8.56 -4.33
C ARG A 49 -16.63 -10.05 -4.02
N ILE A 50 -16.30 -10.93 -4.96
CA ILE A 50 -16.28 -12.38 -4.73
C ILE A 50 -15.25 -12.74 -3.65
N ILE A 51 -14.04 -12.15 -3.70
CA ILE A 51 -13.00 -12.36 -2.68
C ILE A 51 -13.47 -11.85 -1.31
N CYS A 52 -14.14 -10.69 -1.26
CA CYS A 52 -14.72 -10.15 -0.03
C CYS A 52 -15.78 -11.10 0.55
N GLN A 53 -16.64 -11.69 -0.29
CA GLN A 53 -17.68 -12.62 0.15
C GLN A 53 -17.09 -13.91 0.72
N SER A 54 -15.99 -14.41 0.14
CA SER A 54 -15.28 -15.57 0.69
C SER A 54 -14.49 -15.24 1.96
N ARG A 55 -13.98 -14.01 2.08
CA ARG A 55 -13.10 -13.56 3.15
C ARG A 55 -13.51 -12.18 3.69
N PRO A 56 -14.66 -12.10 4.39
CA PRO A 56 -15.18 -10.82 4.91
C PRO A 56 -14.37 -10.28 6.09
N ASP A 57 -13.63 -11.13 6.79
CA ASP A 57 -12.64 -10.73 7.80
C ASP A 57 -11.46 -9.98 7.17
N ALA A 58 -10.99 -10.45 6.00
CA ALA A 58 -9.87 -9.85 5.29
C ALA A 58 -10.18 -8.47 4.72
N ILE A 59 -11.43 -8.18 4.33
CA ILE A 59 -11.75 -6.88 3.68
C ILE A 59 -11.53 -5.69 4.62
N ILE A 60 -11.72 -5.87 5.94
CA ILE A 60 -11.46 -4.84 6.94
C ILE A 60 -9.96 -4.51 6.96
N VAL A 61 -9.13 -5.55 7.07
CA VAL A 61 -7.66 -5.44 7.06
C VAL A 61 -7.14 -4.86 5.74
N ILE A 62 -7.74 -5.25 4.61
CA ILE A 62 -7.42 -4.69 3.29
C ILE A 62 -7.76 -3.19 3.24
N GLY A 63 -8.89 -2.78 3.81
CA GLY A 63 -9.27 -1.37 3.92
C GLY A 63 -8.27 -0.56 4.75
N GLU A 64 -7.84 -1.10 5.90
CA GLU A 64 -6.80 -0.49 6.74
C GLU A 64 -5.47 -0.36 5.99
N GLY A 65 -5.04 -1.41 5.28
CA GLY A 65 -3.81 -1.39 4.49
C GLY A 65 -3.85 -0.41 3.32
N ALA A 66 -4.99 -0.30 2.64
CA ALA A 66 -5.17 0.67 1.58
C ALA A 66 -5.21 2.11 2.13
N GLN A 67 -5.86 2.34 3.28
CA GLN A 67 -5.82 3.64 3.96
C GLN A 67 -4.40 4.01 4.43
N MET A 68 -3.65 3.04 4.95
CA MET A 68 -2.23 3.22 5.30
C MET A 68 -1.42 3.67 4.08
N GLY A 69 -1.65 3.05 2.92
CA GLY A 69 -1.04 3.45 1.64
C GLY A 69 -1.41 4.88 1.21
N ILE A 70 -2.68 5.27 1.36
CA ILE A 70 -3.16 6.62 1.05
C ILE A 70 -2.52 7.66 1.97
N ASN A 71 -2.48 7.39 3.28
CA ASN A 71 -1.88 8.30 4.25
C ASN A 71 -0.39 8.51 3.97
N GLU A 72 0.33 7.44 3.65
CA GLU A 72 1.75 7.55 3.29
C GLU A 72 1.95 8.28 1.96
N CYS A 73 1.06 8.07 0.98
CA CYS A 73 1.06 8.84 -0.27
C CYS A 73 0.87 10.34 -0.02
N GLN A 74 -0.10 10.73 0.80
CA GLN A 74 -0.30 12.13 1.20
C GLN A 74 0.93 12.69 1.93
N PHE A 75 1.56 11.89 2.79
CA PHE A 75 2.78 12.29 3.47
C PHE A 75 3.94 12.55 2.50
N GLN A 76 4.19 11.64 1.56
CA GLN A 76 5.29 11.75 0.58
C GLN A 76 5.10 12.88 -0.43
N PHE A 77 3.85 13.32 -0.65
CA PHE A 77 3.49 14.32 -1.65
C PHE A 77 2.91 15.62 -1.09
N LYS A 78 2.87 15.80 0.24
CA LYS A 78 2.29 16.98 0.93
C LYS A 78 2.73 18.34 0.37
N HIS A 79 4.00 18.44 -0.03
CA HIS A 79 4.61 19.68 -0.52
C HIS A 79 4.74 19.77 -2.04
N GLY A 80 4.29 18.76 -2.79
CA GLY A 80 4.31 18.74 -4.25
C GLY A 80 2.99 19.21 -4.85
N ARG A 81 2.99 19.59 -6.14
CA ARG A 81 1.78 20.08 -6.85
C ARG A 81 0.65 19.05 -6.83
N TRP A 82 0.99 17.78 -7.03
CA TRP A 82 0.10 16.66 -6.70
C TRP A 82 0.39 16.20 -5.26
N ASN A 83 -0.65 16.10 -4.43
CA ASN A 83 -0.55 15.82 -2.99
C ASN A 83 -1.36 14.60 -2.52
N CYS A 84 -1.85 13.77 -3.44
CA CYS A 84 -2.60 12.56 -3.12
C CYS A 84 -3.92 12.79 -2.35
N SER A 85 -4.51 13.99 -2.39
CA SER A 85 -5.76 14.32 -1.68
C SER A 85 -6.98 13.58 -2.25
N ALA A 86 -7.05 13.42 -3.57
CA ALA A 86 -8.22 12.86 -4.25
C ALA A 86 -8.54 11.40 -3.91
N LEU A 87 -7.61 10.65 -3.29
CA LEU A 87 -7.73 9.21 -3.06
C LEU A 87 -8.48 8.81 -1.79
N GLY A 88 -8.78 9.76 -0.89
CA GLY A 88 -9.45 9.48 0.39
C GLY A 88 -10.85 10.08 0.54
N GLU A 89 -11.28 10.97 -0.35
CA GLU A 89 -12.51 11.77 -0.13
C GLU A 89 -13.81 10.98 -0.09
N ARG A 90 -13.87 9.80 -0.73
CA ARG A 90 -15.13 9.06 -0.90
C ARG A 90 -15.03 7.60 -0.54
N THR A 91 -14.04 6.88 -1.09
CA THR A 91 -13.89 5.45 -0.84
C THR A 91 -12.45 5.01 -1.06
N VAL A 92 -11.97 4.11 -0.21
CA VAL A 92 -10.61 3.56 -0.26
C VAL A 92 -10.37 2.69 -1.52
N PHE A 93 -11.43 2.11 -2.11
CA PHE A 93 -11.34 1.20 -3.25
C PHE A 93 -11.72 1.79 -4.61
N GLY A 94 -12.44 2.90 -4.62
CA GLY A 94 -13.20 3.38 -5.79
C GLY A 94 -12.50 4.43 -6.63
N LYS A 95 -11.59 5.23 -6.06
CA LYS A 95 -10.94 6.30 -6.82
C LYS A 95 -9.73 5.75 -7.59
N GLU A 96 -9.80 5.83 -8.91
CA GLU A 96 -8.67 5.61 -9.81
C GLU A 96 -8.29 6.92 -10.50
N LEU A 97 -6.99 7.22 -10.57
CA LEU A 97 -6.46 8.30 -11.40
C LEU A 97 -6.61 7.90 -12.87
N LYS A 98 -7.31 8.70 -13.68
CA LYS A 98 -7.53 8.35 -15.09
C LYS A 98 -6.24 8.33 -15.92
N VAL A 99 -5.26 9.13 -15.52
CA VAL A 99 -3.99 9.30 -16.25
C VAL A 99 -2.98 8.24 -15.83
N GLY A 100 -2.33 7.63 -16.82
CA GLY A 100 -1.17 6.74 -16.74
C GLY A 100 0.13 7.34 -16.22
N SER A 101 0.09 8.23 -15.22
CA SER A 101 1.23 9.05 -14.80
C SER A 101 2.13 8.39 -13.73
N LYS A 102 3.26 9.05 -13.40
CA LYS A 102 4.15 8.63 -12.31
C LYS A 102 3.44 8.59 -10.96
N GLU A 103 2.50 9.49 -10.74
CA GLU A 103 1.68 9.59 -9.52
C GLU A 103 0.77 8.38 -9.38
N ALA A 104 0.16 7.94 -10.50
CA ALA A 104 -0.57 6.69 -10.53
C ALA A 104 0.35 5.49 -10.26
N ALA A 105 1.54 5.47 -10.85
CA ALA A 105 2.51 4.39 -10.60
C ALA A 105 2.87 4.25 -9.12
N PHE A 106 3.18 5.37 -8.45
CA PHE A 106 3.44 5.40 -7.01
C PHE A 106 2.23 4.94 -6.20
N MET A 107 1.03 5.44 -6.53
CA MET A 107 -0.22 5.09 -5.85
C MET A 107 -0.49 3.59 -5.86
N TYR A 108 -0.41 2.93 -7.02
CA TYR A 108 -0.64 1.48 -7.12
C TYR A 108 0.40 0.71 -6.29
N ALA A 109 1.67 1.11 -6.35
CA ALA A 109 2.73 0.47 -5.58
C ALA A 109 2.55 0.62 -4.06
N ILE A 110 2.32 1.84 -3.55
CA ILE A 110 2.20 2.07 -2.11
C ILE A 110 0.94 1.44 -1.51
N ILE A 111 -0.18 1.42 -2.25
CA ILE A 111 -1.41 0.78 -1.79
C ILE A 111 -1.25 -0.75 -1.80
N ALA A 112 -0.66 -1.34 -2.85
CA ALA A 112 -0.41 -2.78 -2.88
C ALA A 112 0.54 -3.23 -1.76
N ALA A 113 1.57 -2.44 -1.47
CA ALA A 113 2.47 -2.65 -0.34
C ALA A 113 1.73 -2.50 1.01
N GLY A 114 0.87 -1.49 1.15
CA GLY A 114 0.06 -1.25 2.35
C GLY A 114 -0.91 -2.40 2.65
N VAL A 115 -1.59 -2.91 1.63
CA VAL A 115 -2.46 -4.09 1.76
C VAL A 115 -1.66 -5.33 2.15
N ALA A 116 -0.51 -5.59 1.51
CA ALA A 116 0.33 -6.73 1.86
C ALA A 116 0.86 -6.62 3.31
N HIS A 117 1.31 -5.42 3.71
CA HIS A 117 1.80 -5.12 5.05
C HIS A 117 0.73 -5.34 6.11
N ALA A 118 -0.48 -4.79 5.90
CA ALA A 118 -1.60 -4.94 6.83
C ALA A 118 -2.03 -6.40 7.00
N ILE A 119 -2.14 -7.16 5.89
CA ILE A 119 -2.50 -8.59 5.94
C ILE A 119 -1.44 -9.38 6.70
N THR A 120 -0.16 -9.23 6.37
CA THR A 120 0.92 -9.92 7.11
C THR A 120 0.92 -9.54 8.59
N SER A 121 0.68 -8.27 8.91
CA SER A 121 0.58 -7.82 10.30
C SER A 121 -0.62 -8.45 11.02
N ALA A 122 -1.77 -8.56 10.36
CA ALA A 122 -2.97 -9.16 10.93
C ALA A 122 -2.79 -10.67 11.18
N CYS A 123 -2.18 -11.40 10.24
CA CYS A 123 -1.83 -12.80 10.41
C CYS A 123 -0.86 -13.02 11.58
N THR A 124 0.15 -12.16 11.72
CA THR A 124 1.13 -12.25 12.81
C THR A 124 0.50 -11.99 14.17
N ARG A 125 -0.52 -11.12 14.25
CA ARG A 125 -1.26 -10.82 15.48
C ARG A 125 -2.40 -11.81 15.78
N GLY A 126 -2.74 -12.69 14.83
CA GLY A 126 -3.88 -13.60 14.96
C GLY A 126 -5.25 -12.93 14.76
N ASN A 127 -5.28 -11.76 14.10
CA ASN A 127 -6.52 -11.01 13.85
C ASN A 127 -7.29 -11.50 12.61
N LEU A 128 -6.68 -12.37 11.79
CA LEU A 128 -7.28 -12.86 10.54
C LEU A 128 -7.44 -14.38 10.60
N SER A 129 -8.62 -14.87 10.23
CA SER A 129 -8.87 -16.31 10.17
C SER A 129 -8.17 -16.91 8.95
N GLU A 130 -7.73 -18.17 8.99
CA GLU A 130 -7.00 -18.84 7.89
C GLU A 130 -5.54 -18.41 7.62
N CYS A 131 -4.92 -17.61 8.49
CA CYS A 131 -3.47 -17.43 8.45
C CYS A 131 -2.86 -17.31 9.84
N SER A 132 -1.55 -17.54 9.91
CA SER A 132 -0.75 -17.40 11.12
C SER A 132 0.60 -16.79 10.78
N CYS A 133 1.42 -16.51 11.79
CA CYS A 133 2.83 -16.28 11.56
C CYS A 133 3.56 -17.51 11.05
N ASP A 134 4.71 -17.25 10.44
CA ASP A 134 5.70 -18.23 10.03
C ASP A 134 6.38 -18.82 11.27
N LYS A 135 6.26 -20.14 11.42
CA LYS A 135 6.89 -20.94 12.47
C LYS A 135 7.93 -21.92 11.91
N ASP A 136 8.19 -21.89 10.60
CA ASP A 136 9.02 -22.91 9.92
C ASP A 136 10.46 -22.92 10.45
N LYS A 137 10.95 -21.75 10.86
CA LYS A 137 12.31 -21.61 11.42
C LYS A 137 12.35 -21.76 12.94
N GLN A 138 11.22 -21.91 13.61
CA GLN A 138 11.13 -21.90 15.07
C GLN A 138 12.06 -22.97 15.68
N GLY A 139 12.94 -22.57 16.59
CA GLY A 139 13.86 -23.49 17.27
C GLY A 139 15.14 -23.81 16.50
N PHE A 140 15.26 -23.39 15.23
CA PHE A 140 16.49 -23.57 14.48
C PHE A 140 17.62 -22.70 15.07
N TYR A 141 18.79 -23.31 15.30
CA TYR A 141 19.97 -22.61 15.78
C TYR A 141 20.85 -22.19 14.60
N ALA A 142 21.06 -20.89 14.42
CA ALA A 142 21.98 -20.39 13.41
C ALA A 142 23.40 -20.50 13.96
N HIS A 143 24.06 -21.64 13.76
CA HIS A 143 25.41 -21.92 14.25
C HIS A 143 26.41 -20.81 13.88
N ASP A 144 26.37 -20.32 12.63
CA ASP A 144 27.28 -19.27 12.15
C ASP A 144 27.13 -17.93 12.88
N ASN A 145 25.95 -17.65 13.45
CA ASN A 145 25.63 -16.34 14.04
C ASN A 145 25.41 -16.37 15.56
N GLY A 146 25.44 -17.55 16.19
CA GLY A 146 25.31 -17.72 17.65
C GLY A 146 23.93 -17.38 18.24
N TRP A 147 22.85 -17.48 17.46
CA TRP A 147 21.49 -17.18 17.94
C TRP A 147 20.44 -18.18 17.46
N LYS A 148 19.30 -18.23 18.15
CA LYS A 148 18.18 -19.13 17.84
C LYS A 148 16.99 -18.39 17.24
N TRP A 149 16.36 -18.98 16.24
CA TRP A 149 15.07 -18.51 15.75
C TRP A 149 14.01 -18.77 16.82
N GLY A 150 13.17 -17.77 17.06
CA GLY A 150 12.04 -17.91 17.97
C GLY A 150 10.93 -16.93 17.65
N GLY A 151 9.94 -16.85 18.54
CA GLY A 151 8.81 -15.94 18.37
C GLY A 151 7.88 -16.31 17.21
N CYS A 152 7.22 -15.28 16.68
CA CYS A 152 6.19 -15.39 15.65
C CYS A 152 6.67 -14.54 14.48
N SER A 153 7.28 -15.18 13.47
CA SER A 153 7.85 -14.44 12.34
C SER A 153 6.77 -13.98 11.38
N ALA A 154 6.88 -12.76 10.86
CA ALA A 154 5.92 -12.22 9.92
C ALA A 154 5.91 -13.02 8.61
N ASP A 155 4.80 -13.70 8.32
CA ASP A 155 4.60 -14.40 7.03
C ASP A 155 4.27 -13.38 5.94
N VAL A 156 5.32 -12.82 5.36
CA VAL A 156 5.20 -11.88 4.24
C VAL A 156 4.66 -12.57 3.00
N ARG A 157 4.94 -13.86 2.78
CA ARG A 157 4.53 -14.59 1.57
C ARG A 157 3.01 -14.66 1.47
N TYR A 158 2.33 -14.97 2.58
CA TYR A 158 0.87 -14.96 2.63
C TYR A 158 0.30 -13.57 2.30
N GLY A 159 0.81 -12.51 2.94
CA GLY A 159 0.33 -11.14 2.71
C GLY A 159 0.56 -10.66 1.28
N LEU A 160 1.71 -10.98 0.68
CA LEU A 160 1.99 -10.70 -0.73
C LEU A 160 1.02 -11.45 -1.65
N GLY A 161 0.78 -12.73 -1.38
CA GLY A 161 -0.16 -13.57 -2.14
C GLY A 161 -1.59 -13.03 -2.10
N PHE A 162 -2.09 -12.69 -0.91
CA PHE A 162 -3.44 -12.16 -0.76
C PHE A 162 -3.56 -10.76 -1.38
N SER A 163 -2.59 -9.87 -1.15
CA SER A 163 -2.54 -8.55 -1.80
C SER A 163 -2.58 -8.68 -3.32
N LYS A 164 -1.83 -9.63 -3.88
CA LYS A 164 -1.86 -9.93 -5.33
C LYS A 164 -3.26 -10.35 -5.80
N VAL A 165 -3.86 -11.34 -5.17
CA VAL A 165 -5.20 -11.84 -5.56
C VAL A 165 -6.24 -10.71 -5.50
N PHE A 166 -6.21 -9.87 -4.47
CA PHE A 166 -7.21 -8.81 -4.30
C PHE A 166 -6.95 -7.56 -5.16
N MET A 167 -5.72 -7.03 -5.16
CA MET A 167 -5.40 -5.78 -5.87
C MET A 167 -5.42 -5.97 -7.38
N ASP A 168 -4.96 -7.13 -7.86
CA ASP A 168 -4.89 -7.41 -9.30
C ASP A 168 -6.26 -7.88 -9.85
N ALA A 169 -7.21 -8.26 -8.99
CA ALA A 169 -8.57 -8.65 -9.40
C ALA A 169 -9.37 -7.53 -10.09
N LYS A 170 -9.00 -6.26 -9.87
CA LYS A 170 -9.59 -5.09 -10.58
C LYS A 170 -9.07 -4.96 -12.01
N GLU A 171 -7.88 -5.48 -12.29
CA GLU A 171 -7.12 -5.29 -13.53
C GLU A 171 -7.47 -6.34 -14.59
N ILE A 172 -8.70 -6.30 -15.11
CA ILE A 172 -9.25 -7.32 -16.03
C ILE A 172 -9.04 -6.94 -17.50
N LYS A 173 -9.04 -5.63 -17.82
CA LYS A 173 -9.03 -5.15 -19.20
C LYS A 173 -7.68 -5.43 -19.86
N HIS A 174 -7.69 -5.88 -21.12
CA HIS A 174 -6.46 -6.01 -21.90
C HIS A 174 -5.99 -4.64 -22.42
N SER A 175 -5.37 -3.85 -21.56
CA SER A 175 -4.92 -2.50 -21.87
C SER A 175 -3.49 -2.26 -21.40
N ALA A 176 -2.82 -1.28 -22.00
CA ALA A 176 -1.49 -0.84 -21.54
C ALA A 176 -1.53 -0.35 -20.09
N ARG A 177 -2.63 0.31 -19.71
CA ARG A 177 -2.91 0.77 -18.35
C ARG A 177 -2.94 -0.39 -17.35
N THR A 178 -3.63 -1.47 -17.69
CA THR A 178 -3.69 -2.67 -16.84
C THR A 178 -2.31 -3.30 -16.64
N LEU A 179 -1.51 -3.42 -17.70
CA LEU A 179 -0.13 -3.91 -17.56
C LEU A 179 0.71 -2.99 -16.65
N MET A 180 0.50 -1.67 -16.73
CA MET A 180 1.19 -0.68 -15.90
C MET A 180 0.78 -0.85 -14.42
N ASN A 181 -0.52 -0.95 -14.15
CA ASN A 181 -1.07 -1.13 -12.81
C ASN A 181 -0.56 -2.42 -12.16
N LEU A 182 -0.62 -3.55 -12.88
CA LEU A 182 -0.12 -4.84 -12.41
C LEU A 182 1.38 -4.81 -12.10
N HIS A 183 2.18 -4.18 -12.98
CA HIS A 183 3.61 -4.01 -12.75
C HIS A 183 3.88 -3.19 -11.49
N ASN A 184 3.23 -2.03 -11.34
CA ASN A 184 3.46 -1.16 -10.19
C ASN A 184 2.96 -1.77 -8.87
N ASN A 185 1.85 -2.50 -8.87
CA ASN A 185 1.41 -3.31 -7.73
C ASN A 185 2.50 -4.29 -7.29
N GLU A 186 3.11 -4.97 -8.26
CA GLU A 186 4.19 -5.93 -8.02
C GLU A 186 5.46 -5.27 -7.48
N VAL A 187 5.83 -4.09 -8.01
CA VAL A 187 6.95 -3.30 -7.48
C VAL A 187 6.73 -2.98 -5.99
N GLY A 188 5.52 -2.54 -5.62
CA GLY A 188 5.18 -2.28 -4.22
C GLY A 188 5.34 -3.50 -3.32
N ARG A 189 4.81 -4.64 -3.75
CA ARG A 189 4.95 -5.94 -3.08
C ARG A 189 6.42 -6.36 -2.91
N LYS A 190 7.23 -6.22 -3.96
CA LYS A 190 8.67 -6.53 -3.89
C LYS A 190 9.45 -5.59 -2.98
N VAL A 191 9.10 -4.31 -2.96
CA VAL A 191 9.72 -3.34 -2.05
C VAL A 191 9.43 -3.73 -0.59
N LEU A 192 8.22 -4.18 -0.26
CA LEU A 192 7.93 -4.75 1.06
C LEU A 192 8.78 -6.00 1.35
N GLU A 193 8.75 -6.99 0.45
CA GLU A 193 9.44 -8.26 0.61
C GLU A 193 10.95 -8.10 0.87
N ARG A 194 11.60 -7.22 0.12
CA ARG A 194 13.06 -7.00 0.21
C ARG A 194 13.49 -6.19 1.43
N ASN A 195 12.55 -5.56 2.14
CA ASN A 195 12.82 -4.72 3.30
C ASN A 195 12.32 -5.35 4.61
N MET A 196 12.01 -6.66 4.61
CA MET A 196 11.79 -7.40 5.85
C MET A 196 13.03 -7.34 6.75
N ARG A 197 12.82 -7.32 8.07
CA ARG A 197 13.89 -7.14 9.05
C ARG A 197 14.03 -8.36 9.92
N LEU A 198 15.26 -8.61 10.37
CA LEU A 198 15.52 -9.53 11.47
C LEU A 198 15.61 -8.70 12.75
N GLU A 199 14.68 -8.93 13.69
CA GLU A 199 14.74 -8.35 15.02
C GLU A 199 15.13 -9.42 16.03
N CYS A 200 15.94 -9.04 17.01
CA CYS A 200 16.46 -9.94 18.02
C CYS A 200 16.26 -9.37 19.43
N LYS A 201 15.88 -10.24 20.37
CA LYS A 201 15.88 -9.96 21.81
C LYS A 201 17.00 -10.73 22.49
N CYS A 202 17.85 -9.99 23.21
CA CYS A 202 18.91 -10.55 24.04
C CYS A 202 18.33 -11.09 25.36
N HIS A 203 18.92 -12.18 25.84
CA HIS A 203 18.61 -12.77 27.15
C HIS A 203 19.89 -12.81 28.00
N GLY A 204 19.81 -12.32 29.24
CA GLY A 204 20.93 -12.30 30.18
C GLY A 204 20.63 -11.47 31.43
N VAL A 205 21.29 -11.77 32.55
CA VAL A 205 21.03 -11.15 33.87
C VAL A 205 21.40 -9.66 33.89
N SER A 206 22.49 -9.29 33.21
CA SER A 206 23.06 -7.92 33.25
C SER A 206 22.97 -7.17 31.91
N GLY A 207 22.05 -7.56 31.01
CA GLY A 207 21.98 -6.99 29.66
C GLY A 207 23.04 -7.51 28.67
N SER A 208 23.85 -8.50 29.06
CA SER A 208 24.72 -9.23 28.14
C SER A 208 23.91 -9.90 27.03
N CYS A 209 24.32 -9.77 25.77
CA CYS A 209 23.65 -10.40 24.62
C CYS A 209 24.32 -11.71 24.16
N ALA A 210 24.87 -12.49 25.09
CA ALA A 210 25.53 -13.76 24.77
C ALA A 210 24.57 -14.77 24.11
N THR A 211 23.29 -14.72 24.49
CA THR A 211 22.23 -15.47 23.82
C THR A 211 21.13 -14.51 23.38
N ARG A 212 20.58 -14.72 22.19
CA ARG A 212 19.47 -13.94 21.67
C ARG A 212 18.51 -14.81 20.87
N THR A 213 17.25 -14.41 20.89
CA THR A 213 16.19 -14.99 20.05
C THR A 213 15.82 -13.98 18.99
N CYS A 214 15.79 -14.40 17.72
CA CYS A 214 15.43 -13.52 16.61
C CYS A 214 14.19 -14.00 15.84
N TRP A 215 13.50 -13.06 15.22
CA TRP A 215 12.32 -13.29 14.36
C TRP A 215 12.28 -12.28 13.22
N THR A 216 11.57 -12.63 12.14
CA THR A 216 11.37 -11.73 11.00
C THR A 216 10.23 -10.76 11.28
N THR A 217 10.44 -9.47 11.07
CA THR A 217 9.43 -8.40 11.24
C THR A 217 9.20 -7.59 9.97
N LEU A 218 8.00 -7.02 9.87
CA LEU A 218 7.68 -6.05 8.83
C LEU A 218 8.47 -4.74 9.05
N PRO A 219 8.93 -4.07 7.99
CA PRO A 219 9.54 -2.75 8.09
C PRO A 219 8.54 -1.69 8.55
N LYS A 220 9.05 -0.54 8.98
CA LYS A 220 8.19 0.62 9.24
C LYS A 220 7.64 1.10 7.91
N PHE A 221 6.32 1.26 7.80
CA PHE A 221 5.69 1.58 6.51
C PHE A 221 6.20 2.89 5.87
N ARG A 222 6.57 3.87 6.71
CA ARG A 222 7.23 5.12 6.30
C ARG A 222 8.51 4.89 5.48
N GLU A 223 9.30 3.87 5.82
CA GLU A 223 10.55 3.56 5.12
C GLU A 223 10.25 3.06 3.69
N LEU A 224 9.20 2.25 3.52
CA LEU A 224 8.73 1.84 2.20
C LEU A 224 8.25 3.04 1.38
N GLY A 225 7.58 3.99 2.02
CA GLY A 225 7.19 5.28 1.42
C GLY A 225 8.38 6.04 0.84
N TYR A 226 9.48 6.15 1.60
CA TYR A 226 10.71 6.80 1.12
C TYR A 226 11.36 6.05 -0.04
N ILE A 227 11.45 4.71 0.03
CA ILE A 227 12.03 3.88 -1.05
C ILE A 227 11.20 4.01 -2.34
N LEU A 228 9.88 3.94 -2.23
CA LEU A 228 9.00 4.13 -3.38
C LEU A 228 9.04 5.56 -3.92
N LYS A 229 9.31 6.56 -3.07
CA LYS A 229 9.42 7.96 -3.48
C LYS A 229 10.68 8.19 -4.31
N ASP A 230 11.78 7.57 -3.95
CA ASP A 230 13.02 7.57 -4.76
C ASP A 230 12.78 6.91 -6.13
N LYS A 231 12.12 5.75 -6.14
CA LYS A 231 11.69 5.08 -7.38
C LYS A 231 10.72 5.89 -8.23
N TYR A 232 9.90 6.74 -7.61
CA TYR A 232 9.01 7.66 -8.33
C TYR A 232 9.80 8.73 -9.10
N THR A 233 10.85 9.27 -8.48
CA THR A 233 11.74 10.26 -9.12
C THR A 233 12.38 9.68 -10.37
N SER A 234 12.87 8.45 -10.27
CA SER A 234 13.53 7.69 -11.36
C SER A 234 12.58 6.83 -12.21
N ALA A 235 11.25 6.98 -12.06
CA ALA A 235 10.27 6.17 -12.76
C ALA A 235 10.42 6.23 -14.29
N ILE A 236 10.11 5.14 -14.96
CA ILE A 236 10.42 4.91 -16.38
C ILE A 236 9.20 5.08 -17.27
N HIS A 237 9.33 5.88 -18.34
CA HIS A 237 8.31 5.98 -19.37
C HIS A 237 8.30 4.70 -20.21
N VAL A 238 7.18 4.00 -20.25
CA VAL A 238 7.01 2.77 -21.03
C VAL A 238 5.90 2.91 -22.07
N GLU A 239 5.94 2.05 -23.08
CA GLU A 239 4.89 1.93 -24.09
C GLU A 239 4.54 0.45 -24.35
N PRO A 240 3.28 0.15 -24.72
CA PRO A 240 2.86 -1.23 -24.98
C PRO A 240 3.42 -1.77 -26.29
N VAL A 241 3.91 -3.00 -26.25
CA VAL A 241 4.18 -3.79 -27.46
C VAL A 241 2.94 -4.64 -27.75
N LYS A 242 2.36 -4.42 -28.94
CA LYS A 242 1.16 -5.14 -29.39
C LYS A 242 1.57 -6.39 -30.18
N ALA A 243 0.93 -7.52 -29.91
CA ALA A 243 1.09 -8.70 -30.74
C ALA A 243 0.51 -8.47 -32.15
N THR A 244 1.18 -8.99 -33.17
CA THR A 244 0.79 -8.86 -34.59
C THR A 244 -0.62 -9.39 -34.86
N ARG A 245 -0.98 -10.53 -34.28
CA ARG A 245 -2.26 -11.23 -34.57
C ARG A 245 -3.50 -10.63 -33.90
N HIS A 246 -3.36 -10.04 -32.72
CA HIS A 246 -4.53 -9.61 -31.93
C HIS A 246 -4.59 -8.11 -31.64
N LYS A 247 -3.57 -7.32 -32.02
CA LYS A 247 -3.40 -5.91 -31.63
C LYS A 247 -3.50 -5.65 -30.10
N ARG A 248 -3.52 -6.72 -29.29
CA ARG A 248 -3.59 -6.67 -27.83
C ARG A 248 -2.19 -6.38 -27.29
N PRO A 249 -2.06 -5.49 -26.28
CA PRO A 249 -0.80 -5.24 -25.62
C PRO A 249 -0.38 -6.50 -24.86
N THR A 250 0.82 -7.01 -25.15
CA THR A 250 1.35 -8.24 -24.54
C THR A 250 2.29 -7.93 -23.39
N PHE A 251 3.15 -6.92 -23.55
CA PHE A 251 4.08 -6.48 -22.52
C PHE A 251 4.43 -5.00 -22.71
N LEU A 252 5.08 -4.42 -21.71
CA LEU A 252 5.57 -3.04 -21.72
C LEU A 252 7.06 -3.01 -22.03
N LYS A 253 7.50 -2.08 -22.89
CA LYS A 253 8.90 -1.79 -23.13
C LYS A 253 9.23 -0.36 -22.74
N ILE A 254 10.50 -0.08 -22.46
CA ILE A 254 10.98 1.28 -22.20
C ILE A 254 10.79 2.12 -23.46
N LYS A 255 10.21 3.33 -23.32
CA LYS A 255 9.97 4.27 -24.42
C LYS A 255 11.27 4.96 -24.83
N LYS A 256 12.11 4.22 -25.53
CA LYS A 256 13.36 4.70 -26.15
C LYS A 256 13.40 4.30 -27.63
N PRO A 257 13.91 5.16 -28.53
CA PRO A 257 14.14 4.80 -29.92
C PRO A 257 14.98 3.52 -30.02
N TYR A 258 14.60 2.62 -30.93
CA TYR A 258 15.37 1.41 -31.28
C TYR A 258 15.67 0.45 -30.11
N SER A 259 14.93 0.53 -29.00
CA SER A 259 15.08 -0.36 -27.85
C SER A 259 13.82 -1.19 -27.61
N TYR A 260 14.01 -2.50 -27.42
CA TYR A 260 12.98 -3.45 -26.97
C TYR A 260 13.19 -3.87 -25.50
N ARG A 261 14.01 -3.12 -24.75
CA ARG A 261 14.29 -3.43 -23.34
C ARG A 261 13.03 -3.31 -22.50
N LYS A 262 12.79 -4.31 -21.66
CA LYS A 262 11.74 -4.28 -20.62
C LYS A 262 12.26 -3.50 -19.40
N PRO A 263 11.38 -2.79 -18.68
CA PRO A 263 11.74 -2.19 -17.39
C PRO A 263 12.17 -3.28 -16.40
N MET A 264 12.98 -2.92 -15.40
CA MET A 264 13.27 -3.86 -14.32
C MET A 264 12.00 -4.10 -13.49
N ASP A 265 11.96 -5.25 -12.83
CA ASP A 265 10.84 -5.65 -11.99
C ASP A 265 10.70 -4.79 -10.71
N THR A 266 11.65 -3.89 -10.47
CA THR A 266 11.70 -2.94 -9.36
C THR A 266 11.53 -1.49 -9.77
N ASP A 267 11.40 -1.22 -11.07
CA ASP A 267 11.22 0.13 -11.59
C ASP A 267 9.74 0.49 -11.57
N LEU A 268 9.39 1.65 -11.05
CA LEU A 268 8.05 2.18 -11.28
C LEU A 268 7.91 2.61 -12.75
N VAL A 269 6.76 2.32 -13.35
CA VAL A 269 6.52 2.55 -14.77
C VAL A 269 5.26 3.37 -15.01
N TYR A 270 5.31 4.24 -16.02
CA TYR A 270 4.19 5.09 -16.41
C TYR A 270 4.06 5.13 -17.94
N ILE A 271 2.84 5.31 -18.45
CA ILE A 271 2.55 5.33 -19.90
C ILE A 271 2.29 6.74 -20.43
N GLU A 272 1.89 7.67 -19.57
CA GLU A 272 1.53 9.05 -19.91
C GLU A 272 2.32 10.04 -19.06
N LYS A 273 2.72 11.18 -19.65
CA LYS A 273 3.41 12.23 -18.90
C LYS A 273 2.49 12.80 -17.82
N SER A 274 3.05 13.07 -16.65
CA SER A 274 2.34 13.71 -15.56
C SER A 274 1.82 15.10 -15.99
N PRO A 275 0.54 15.41 -15.72
CA PRO A 275 0.01 16.77 -15.82
C PRO A 275 0.82 17.77 -14.99
N ASN A 276 0.63 19.06 -15.24
CA ASN A 276 1.32 20.10 -14.46
C ASN A 276 0.75 20.27 -13.04
N TYR A 277 -0.48 19.79 -12.79
CA TYR A 277 -1.24 19.89 -11.54
C TYR A 277 -1.45 21.32 -11.01
N CYS A 278 -1.37 22.34 -11.87
CA CYS A 278 -1.48 23.75 -11.48
C CYS A 278 -2.92 24.17 -11.19
N GLU A 279 -3.86 23.61 -11.97
CA GLU A 279 -5.29 23.86 -11.87
C GLU A 279 -6.00 22.66 -11.25
N ALA A 280 -7.15 22.91 -10.62
CA ALA A 280 -8.00 21.86 -10.08
C ALA A 280 -8.59 21.01 -11.21
N ASP A 281 -8.41 19.69 -11.11
CA ASP A 281 -8.97 18.72 -12.03
C ASP A 281 -9.21 17.38 -11.32
N LEU A 282 -10.49 17.07 -11.12
CA LEU A 282 -10.95 15.83 -10.47
C LEU A 282 -10.56 14.55 -11.21
N ARG A 283 -10.24 14.62 -12.52
CA ARG A 283 -9.85 13.46 -13.34
C ARG A 283 -8.39 13.06 -13.12
N SER A 284 -7.48 14.03 -13.04
CA SER A 284 -6.08 13.84 -12.66
C SER A 284 -5.87 13.78 -11.14
N GLY A 285 -6.90 14.07 -10.35
CA GLY A 285 -6.81 14.14 -8.89
C GLY A 285 -6.06 15.39 -8.41
N SER A 286 -6.01 16.43 -9.23
CA SER A 286 -5.43 17.73 -8.90
C SER A 286 -6.44 18.58 -8.14
N ILE A 287 -6.02 19.18 -7.03
CA ILE A 287 -6.79 20.26 -6.37
C ILE A 287 -6.28 21.65 -6.79
N GLY A 288 -5.31 21.71 -7.69
CA GLY A 288 -4.60 22.93 -8.06
C GLY A 288 -3.58 23.37 -7.02
N THR A 289 -2.85 24.43 -7.35
CA THR A 289 -1.80 24.99 -6.48
C THR A 289 -2.14 26.33 -5.86
N GLN A 290 -3.24 26.97 -6.28
CA GLN A 290 -3.65 28.27 -5.75
C GLN A 290 -3.88 28.20 -4.23
N GLY A 291 -3.36 29.20 -3.51
CA GLY A 291 -3.46 29.28 -2.05
C GLY A 291 -2.60 28.26 -1.28
N ARG A 292 -1.89 27.34 -1.96
CA ARG A 292 -1.05 26.35 -1.28
C ARG A 292 0.26 26.97 -0.79
N VAL A 293 0.72 26.50 0.36
CA VAL A 293 2.00 26.92 0.95
C VAL A 293 3.17 26.41 0.10
N CYS A 294 4.12 27.29 -0.16
CA CYS A 294 5.35 26.99 -0.89
C CYS A 294 6.59 27.48 -0.11
N ASN A 295 7.77 26.99 -0.47
CA ASN A 295 9.02 27.42 0.16
C ASN A 295 9.82 28.35 -0.77
N LYS A 296 10.05 29.62 -0.36
CA LYS A 296 10.82 30.58 -1.16
C LYS A 296 12.31 30.25 -1.26
N THR A 297 12.88 29.53 -0.27
CA THR A 297 14.33 29.29 -0.21
C THR A 297 14.79 28.14 -1.10
N LEU A 298 13.87 27.27 -1.52
CA LEU A 298 14.16 26.10 -2.36
C LEU A 298 14.02 26.43 -3.85
N MET A 299 15.00 27.11 -4.44
CA MET A 299 14.99 27.43 -5.87
C MET A 299 15.04 26.15 -6.73
N HIS A 300 14.23 26.11 -7.81
CA HIS A 300 14.19 25.01 -8.78
C HIS A 300 13.89 23.62 -8.20
N HIS A 301 13.42 23.57 -6.95
CA HIS A 301 13.00 22.35 -6.30
C HIS A 301 11.49 22.15 -6.48
N PRO A 302 10.95 20.92 -6.62
CA PRO A 302 9.52 20.70 -6.81
C PRO A 302 8.59 21.33 -5.75
N ASN A 303 9.13 21.60 -4.55
CA ASN A 303 8.43 22.26 -3.43
C ASN A 303 8.70 23.78 -3.34
N GLY A 304 9.60 24.30 -4.18
CA GLY A 304 9.94 25.71 -4.29
C GLY A 304 8.79 26.55 -4.82
N CYS A 305 8.67 27.81 -4.42
CA CYS A 305 7.58 28.66 -4.90
C CYS A 305 7.59 28.88 -6.42
N ASP A 306 8.75 28.88 -7.08
CA ASP A 306 8.88 28.98 -8.53
C ASP A 306 8.18 27.82 -9.26
N LEU A 307 8.41 26.59 -8.79
CA LEU A 307 7.77 25.41 -9.35
C LEU A 307 6.37 25.21 -8.78
N MET A 308 6.16 25.21 -7.47
CA MET A 308 4.84 24.96 -6.86
C MET A 308 3.76 25.91 -7.37
N CYS A 309 4.09 27.18 -7.58
CA CYS A 309 3.12 28.18 -8.00
C CYS A 309 2.99 28.32 -9.51
N CYS A 310 3.60 27.42 -10.28
CA CYS A 310 3.44 27.35 -11.74
C CYS A 310 3.71 28.68 -12.48
N GLY A 311 4.65 29.49 -11.97
CA GLY A 311 4.94 30.82 -12.54
C GLY A 311 3.94 31.93 -12.20
N ARG A 312 2.85 31.66 -11.45
CA ARG A 312 1.90 32.70 -11.01
C ARG A 312 2.47 33.63 -9.93
N GLY A 313 3.60 33.27 -9.33
CA GLY A 313 4.19 33.95 -8.18
C GLY A 313 3.51 33.57 -6.86
N TYR A 314 3.91 34.23 -5.77
CA TYR A 314 3.46 33.93 -4.42
C TYR A 314 3.15 35.21 -3.63
N ASN A 315 2.23 35.11 -2.67
CA ASN A 315 1.96 36.12 -1.67
C ASN A 315 2.81 35.83 -0.42
N THR A 316 3.27 36.87 0.26
CA THR A 316 3.98 36.76 1.54
C THR A 316 3.05 37.21 2.66
N HIS A 317 2.80 36.33 3.61
CA HIS A 317 2.00 36.62 4.79
C HIS A 317 2.91 36.64 6.02
N GLN A 318 2.79 37.68 6.85
CA GLN A 318 3.51 37.78 8.11
C GLN A 318 2.60 37.30 9.25
N TYR A 319 3.08 36.34 10.03
CA TYR A 319 2.38 35.78 11.19
C TYR A 319 3.26 35.88 12.43
N SER A 320 2.64 35.92 13.61
CA SER A 320 3.33 35.73 14.88
C SER A 320 3.09 34.29 15.33
N ARG A 321 4.11 33.43 15.22
CA ARG A 321 4.06 32.06 15.72
C ARG A 321 4.24 32.09 17.23
N VAL A 322 3.24 31.64 17.98
CA VAL A 322 3.27 31.60 19.44
C VAL A 322 3.39 30.14 19.89
N TRP A 323 4.32 29.85 20.80
CA TRP A 323 4.46 28.52 21.40
C TRP A 323 4.90 28.61 22.86
N GLN A 324 4.68 27.53 23.60
CA GLN A 324 5.17 27.39 24.97
C GLN A 324 6.67 27.09 24.96
N CYS A 325 7.45 27.89 25.67
CA CYS A 325 8.91 27.81 25.74
C CYS A 325 9.39 27.91 27.19
N ASN A 326 10.68 27.63 27.44
CA ASN A 326 11.27 27.73 28.77
C ASN A 326 10.46 27.01 29.86
N CYS A 327 9.88 25.85 29.50
CA CYS A 327 9.03 25.07 30.37
C CYS A 327 9.82 24.49 31.55
N LYS A 328 9.32 24.71 32.76
CA LYS A 328 9.82 24.10 34.00
C LYS A 328 8.74 23.24 34.62
N PHE A 329 9.09 22.00 34.95
CA PHE A 329 8.22 21.13 35.73
C PHE A 329 8.38 21.45 37.22
N PHE A 330 7.26 21.71 37.89
CA PHE A 330 7.20 21.92 39.33
C PHE A 330 6.73 20.62 39.97
N TRP A 331 7.53 20.08 40.88
CA TRP A 331 7.30 18.79 41.56
C TRP A 331 6.11 18.80 42.56
N CYS A 332 5.17 19.74 42.43
CA CYS A 332 3.80 19.61 42.90
C CYS A 332 2.76 19.53 41.75
N CYS A 333 3.21 18.95 40.62
CA CYS A 333 2.43 18.31 39.53
C CYS A 333 2.03 19.16 38.31
N TYR A 334 2.70 20.27 38.02
CA TYR A 334 2.39 21.05 36.80
C TYR A 334 3.64 21.55 36.07
N VAL A 335 3.49 21.77 34.77
CA VAL A 335 4.51 22.43 33.92
C VAL A 335 4.13 23.90 33.78
N LYS A 336 5.03 24.80 34.16
CA LYS A 336 4.91 26.23 33.86
C LYS A 336 5.83 26.58 32.71
N CYS A 337 5.28 27.09 31.61
CA CYS A 337 6.02 27.58 30.46
C CYS A 337 5.84 29.08 30.31
N ASN A 338 6.80 29.73 29.68
CA ASN A 338 6.63 31.07 29.15
C ASN A 338 5.91 30.99 27.78
N THR A 339 5.26 32.07 27.39
CA THR A 339 4.73 32.24 26.04
C THR A 339 5.79 32.95 25.20
N CYS A 340 6.43 32.23 24.28
CA CYS A 340 7.33 32.82 23.30
C CYS A 340 6.57 33.14 22.02
N SER A 341 7.01 34.17 21.31
CA SER A 341 6.52 34.50 19.98
C SER A 341 7.67 34.84 19.04
N GLU A 342 7.51 34.46 17.78
CA GLU A 342 8.45 34.79 16.71
C GLU A 342 7.67 35.23 15.48
N ARG A 343 8.15 36.28 14.80
CA ARG A 343 7.60 36.70 13.51
C ARG A 343 8.06 35.71 12.44
N THR A 344 7.12 35.06 11.78
CA THR A 344 7.38 34.11 10.70
C THR A 344 6.68 34.56 9.42
N GLU A 345 7.29 34.23 8.28
CA GLU A 345 6.71 34.47 6.97
C GLU A 345 6.19 33.15 6.37
N VAL A 346 4.97 33.19 5.82
CA VAL A 346 4.37 32.07 5.09
C VAL A 346 4.09 32.51 3.67
N TYR A 347 4.57 31.74 2.69
CA TYR A 347 4.37 32.02 1.26
C TYR A 347 3.28 31.13 0.71
N THR A 348 2.33 31.72 0.00
CA THR A 348 1.21 31.00 -0.63
C THR A 348 1.19 31.32 -2.12
N CYS A 349 0.89 30.32 -2.95
CA CYS A 349 0.80 30.55 -4.39
C CYS A 349 -0.39 31.44 -4.74
N LYS A 350 -0.16 32.40 -5.65
CA LYS A 350 -1.19 33.27 -6.20
C LYS A 350 -2.23 32.49 -7.00
#